data_AF-A0A166A690-F1
#
_entry.id   AF-A0A166A690-F1
#
_cell.length_a   1.000
_cell.length_b   1.000
_cell.length_c   1.000
_cell.angle_alpha   90.00
_cell.angle_beta   90.00
_cell.angle_gamma   90.00
#
_symmetry.space_group_name_H-M   'P 1'
#
loop_
_entity.id
_entity.type
_entity.pdbx_description
1 polymer ?
#
loop_
_entity_poly.entity_id
_entity_poly.type
_entity_poly.pdbx_seq_one_letter_code
_entity_poly.pdbx_strand_id
1 'polypeptide(L)'
;MQGLLTMLTKFIQAGHVQADVLEGKTARLVRAMEALIPKATILTQARSIREASAASQGAVSNEPIDVDKLDEHALPVRDSASNSAKGKAPARTRRIYLECPGLRILFGPGQNPYTTYAWAMHVHHETPWDPMMIRDEMFVRSWNCNDIVPDNHEACIPCEALVRNNVLRNMLKRMKEGIHENSPHHYQPIAGLLGIIHIKSARINVLRLLKLNDNRALLHRQRQIEDSKRFVLAVASGKVTRISALVRTAVKRGSSVRAMVVSMEKAAVDLY
;
A
#
# COMPACT_ATOMS: atom_id res chain seq x y z
N MET A 1 -15.20 -2.61 2.03
CA MET A 1 -16.34 -3.41 1.51
C MET A 1 -16.90 -4.36 2.56
N GLN A 2 -16.13 -5.31 3.11
CA GLN A 2 -16.63 -6.22 4.18
C GLN A 2 -17.17 -5.48 5.41
N GLY A 3 -16.48 -4.46 5.92
CA GLY A 3 -16.95 -3.69 7.09
C GLY A 3 -18.31 -2.99 6.90
N LEU A 4 -18.58 -2.47 5.70
CA LEU A 4 -19.88 -1.85 5.37
C LEU A 4 -21.00 -2.90 5.36
N LEU A 5 -20.71 -4.09 4.83
CA LEU A 5 -21.66 -5.20 4.78
C LEU A 5 -22.02 -5.67 6.19
N THR A 6 -21.02 -5.79 7.08
CA THR A 6 -21.19 -6.18 8.49
C THR A 6 -21.94 -5.12 9.29
N MET A 7 -21.70 -3.83 9.02
CA MET A 7 -22.41 -2.73 9.67
C MET A 7 -23.89 -2.69 9.24
N LEU A 8 -24.18 -2.85 7.95
CA LEU A 8 -25.54 -2.91 7.43
C LEU A 8 -26.32 -4.13 7.95
N THR A 9 -25.69 -5.31 8.00
CA THR A 9 -26.35 -6.52 8.55
C THR A 9 -26.65 -6.36 10.04
N LYS A 10 -25.75 -5.79 10.83
CA LYS A 10 -26.01 -5.49 12.25
C LYS A 10 -27.13 -4.46 12.43
N PHE A 11 -27.18 -3.42 11.58
CA PHE A 11 -28.22 -2.40 11.64
C PHE A 11 -29.61 -2.97 11.29
N ILE A 12 -29.68 -3.85 10.29
CA ILE A 12 -30.92 -4.55 9.91
C ILE A 12 -31.39 -5.47 11.05
N GLN A 13 -30.46 -6.22 11.66
CA GLN A 13 -30.77 -7.11 12.78
C GLN A 13 -31.23 -6.36 14.04
N ALA A 14 -30.65 -5.20 14.33
CA ALA A 14 -31.00 -4.40 15.51
C ALA A 14 -32.28 -3.54 15.31
N GLY A 15 -32.62 -3.17 14.08
CA GLY A 15 -33.63 -2.15 13.80
C GLY A 15 -35.05 -2.64 13.52
N HIS A 16 -35.36 -3.93 13.59
CA HIS A 16 -36.65 -4.50 13.11
C HIS A 16 -37.09 -3.98 11.73
N VAL A 17 -36.13 -3.62 10.87
CA VAL A 17 -36.44 -3.12 9.53
C VAL A 17 -36.70 -4.32 8.64
N GLN A 18 -37.93 -4.40 8.13
CA GLN A 18 -38.36 -5.38 7.14
C GLN A 18 -37.42 -5.38 5.92
N ALA A 19 -36.87 -6.55 5.58
CA ALA A 19 -35.79 -6.71 4.59
C ALA A 19 -36.20 -6.22 3.19
N ASP A 20 -37.48 -6.35 2.88
CA ASP A 20 -38.21 -5.89 1.70
C ASP A 20 -38.17 -4.35 1.53
N VAL A 21 -38.02 -3.58 2.61
CA VAL A 21 -37.90 -2.11 2.53
C VAL A 21 -36.54 -1.67 1.97
N LEU A 22 -35.51 -2.53 2.09
CA LEU A 22 -34.14 -2.25 1.66
C LEU A 22 -33.80 -2.83 0.29
N GLU A 23 -34.64 -3.74 -0.22
CA GLU A 23 -34.44 -4.34 -1.53
C GLU A 23 -34.50 -3.27 -2.63
N GLY A 24 -33.43 -3.17 -3.42
CA GLY A 24 -33.27 -2.14 -4.45
C GLY A 24 -32.85 -0.74 -3.95
N LYS A 25 -32.90 -0.41 -2.65
CA LYS A 25 -32.34 0.85 -2.12
C LYS A 25 -30.83 0.78 -1.96
N THR A 26 -30.31 -0.34 -1.47
CA THR A 26 -28.86 -0.59 -1.36
C THR A 26 -28.18 -0.57 -2.73
N ALA A 27 -28.80 -1.19 -3.74
CA ALA A 27 -28.30 -1.16 -5.12
C ALA A 27 -28.26 0.27 -5.71
N ARG A 28 -29.25 1.11 -5.37
CA ARG A 28 -29.28 2.53 -5.78
C ARG A 28 -28.20 3.35 -5.08
N LEU A 29 -27.97 3.13 -3.79
CA LEU A 29 -26.90 3.77 -3.03
C LEU A 29 -25.52 3.43 -3.61
N VAL A 30 -25.26 2.15 -3.91
CA VAL A 30 -23.99 1.71 -4.51
C VAL A 30 -23.76 2.37 -5.86
N ARG A 31 -24.78 2.43 -6.74
CA ARG A 31 -24.66 3.14 -8.03
C ARG A 31 -24.41 4.64 -7.85
N ALA A 32 -25.05 5.28 -6.88
CA ALA A 32 -24.84 6.69 -6.58
C ALA A 32 -23.41 6.95 -6.07
N MET A 33 -22.88 6.07 -5.21
CA MET A 33 -21.49 6.14 -4.75
C MET A 33 -20.50 5.94 -5.91
N GLU A 34 -20.76 5.01 -6.82
CA GLU A 34 -19.94 4.80 -8.02
C GLU A 34 -19.96 6.00 -8.97
N ALA A 35 -21.09 6.73 -9.05
CA ALA A 35 -21.22 7.94 -9.85
C ALA A 35 -20.51 9.15 -9.24
N LEU A 36 -20.41 9.22 -7.90
CA LEU A 36 -19.74 10.30 -7.17
C LEU A 36 -18.21 10.18 -7.17
N ILE A 37 -17.65 9.00 -7.46
CA ILE A 37 -16.19 8.84 -7.62
C ILE A 37 -15.80 9.44 -8.98
N PRO A 38 -15.07 10.57 -9.03
CA PRO A 38 -14.71 11.18 -10.29
C PRO A 38 -13.79 10.24 -11.07
N LYS A 39 -14.28 9.67 -12.18
CA LYS A 39 -13.49 8.82 -13.09
C LYS A 39 -12.24 9.54 -13.65
N ALA A 40 -12.18 10.86 -13.54
CA ALA A 40 -11.10 11.69 -14.08
C ALA A 40 -9.75 11.52 -13.36
N THR A 41 -9.71 11.10 -12.08
CA THR A 41 -8.44 11.08 -11.32
C THR A 41 -7.61 9.81 -11.55
N ILE A 42 -8.22 8.71 -11.97
CA ILE A 42 -7.54 7.41 -12.08
C ILE A 42 -6.71 7.28 -13.37
N LEU A 43 -7.11 7.96 -14.46
CA LEU A 43 -6.40 7.86 -15.74
C LEU A 43 -5.13 8.72 -15.80
N THR A 44 -5.09 9.85 -15.10
CA THR A 44 -3.91 10.73 -15.06
C THR A 44 -2.77 10.13 -14.23
N GLN A 45 -3.09 9.40 -13.16
CA GLN A 45 -2.10 8.79 -12.27
C GLN A 45 -1.46 7.52 -12.88
N ALA A 46 -2.21 6.76 -13.68
CA ALA A 46 -1.70 5.56 -14.35
C ALA A 46 -0.69 5.87 -15.49
N ARG A 47 -0.76 7.07 -16.10
CA ARG A 47 0.16 7.49 -17.17
C ARG A 47 1.52 7.97 -16.62
N SER A 48 1.49 8.71 -15.51
CA SER A 48 2.70 9.20 -14.82
C SER A 48 3.60 8.08 -14.28
N ILE A 49 3.02 6.97 -13.79
CA ILE A 49 3.80 5.84 -13.26
C ILE A 49 4.50 5.04 -14.37
N ARG A 50 3.95 5.01 -15.59
CA ARG A 50 4.58 4.30 -16.72
C ARG A 50 5.77 5.07 -17.32
N GLU A 51 5.74 6.40 -17.31
CA GLU A 51 6.85 7.22 -17.81
C GLU A 51 8.03 7.28 -16.82
N ALA A 52 7.76 7.26 -15.50
CA ALA A 52 8.82 7.21 -14.49
C ALA A 52 9.58 5.87 -14.43
N SER A 53 8.93 4.75 -14.77
CA SER A 53 9.54 3.41 -14.73
C SER A 53 10.45 3.10 -15.92
N ALA A 54 10.36 3.86 -17.03
CA ALA A 54 11.20 3.65 -18.21
C ALA A 54 12.54 4.40 -18.12
N ALA A 55 12.66 5.40 -17.24
CA ALA A 55 13.83 6.27 -17.16
C ALA A 55 14.90 5.84 -16.11
N SER A 56 14.63 4.84 -15.26
CA SER A 56 15.55 4.48 -14.14
C SER A 56 16.41 3.23 -14.38
N GLN A 57 16.58 2.76 -15.62
CA GLN A 57 17.52 1.67 -15.95
C GLN A 57 18.93 2.19 -16.30
N GLY A 58 19.42 3.15 -15.52
CA GLY A 58 20.80 3.66 -15.60
C GLY A 58 21.74 2.83 -14.71
N ALA A 59 22.75 2.24 -15.34
CA ALA A 59 23.92 1.53 -14.83
C ALA A 59 24.20 1.63 -13.31
N VAL A 60 24.06 0.50 -12.61
CA VAL A 60 24.65 0.28 -11.28
C VAL A 60 26.10 -0.16 -11.49
N SER A 61 27.05 0.73 -11.22
CA SER A 61 28.47 0.41 -11.16
C SER A 61 28.77 -0.34 -9.85
N ASN A 62 29.20 -1.59 -9.96
CA ASN A 62 29.75 -2.37 -8.85
C ASN A 62 31.21 -1.97 -8.60
N GLU A 63 31.46 -0.86 -7.93
CA GLU A 63 32.76 -0.60 -7.33
C GLU A 63 32.77 -1.07 -5.85
N PRO A 64 33.75 -1.91 -5.45
CA PRO A 64 33.90 -2.33 -4.06
C PRO A 64 34.30 -1.16 -3.16
N ILE A 65 33.64 -1.06 -2.02
CA ILE A 65 33.91 -0.05 -0.97
C ILE A 65 35.17 -0.48 -0.22
N ASP A 66 36.25 0.28 -0.36
CA ASP A 66 37.51 0.16 0.38
C ASP A 66 37.32 0.70 1.82
N VAL A 67 37.47 -0.17 2.81
CA VAL A 67 37.13 0.09 4.24
C VAL A 67 38.38 0.50 5.04
N ASP A 68 39.56 0.55 4.44
CA ASP A 68 40.84 0.65 5.17
C ASP A 68 41.44 2.07 5.24
N LYS A 69 40.61 3.12 5.13
CA LYS A 69 41.06 4.52 5.32
C LYS A 69 40.23 5.25 6.38
N LEU A 70 40.47 4.91 7.64
CA LEU A 70 40.10 5.73 8.79
C LEU A 70 41.37 6.12 9.54
N ASP A 71 41.69 7.42 9.43
CA ASP A 71 42.82 8.09 10.06
C ASP A 71 42.67 8.05 11.59
N GLU A 72 43.67 7.51 12.28
CA GLU A 72 43.64 7.16 13.71
C GLU A 72 44.21 8.25 14.65
N HIS A 73 44.51 9.47 14.15
CA HIS A 73 45.28 10.45 14.92
C HIS A 73 44.74 11.88 14.86
N ALA A 74 43.87 12.24 15.81
CA ALA A 74 43.74 13.63 16.31
C ALA A 74 42.86 13.70 17.58
N LEU A 75 43.42 13.35 18.74
CA LEU A 75 42.86 13.76 20.03
C LEU A 75 43.60 15.02 20.53
N PRO A 76 42.92 16.15 20.75
CA PRO A 76 43.56 17.29 21.40
C PRO A 76 43.69 17.05 22.91
N VAL A 77 44.93 17.25 23.38
CA VAL A 77 45.36 17.28 24.78
C VAL A 77 44.64 18.41 25.53
N ARG A 78 44.12 18.09 26.72
CA ARG A 78 43.51 19.06 27.65
C ARG A 78 44.60 19.70 28.50
N ASP A 79 44.93 20.95 28.20
CA ASP A 79 45.70 21.78 29.11
C ASP A 79 44.81 22.33 30.23
N SER A 80 45.21 21.98 31.46
CA SER A 80 44.62 22.47 32.70
C SER A 80 45.43 23.69 33.16
N ALA A 81 44.82 24.88 33.13
CA ALA A 81 45.37 26.05 33.81
C ALA A 81 44.27 26.78 34.57
N SER A 82 44.31 26.63 35.88
CA SER A 82 43.50 27.35 36.86
C SER A 82 44.02 28.77 37.03
N ASN A 83 43.16 29.77 36.85
CA ASN A 83 43.38 31.12 37.40
C ASN A 83 42.10 31.58 38.10
N SER A 84 42.13 31.51 39.44
CA SER A 84 41.08 32.04 40.31
C SER A 84 41.26 33.54 40.52
N ALA A 85 40.51 34.34 39.75
CA ALA A 85 40.32 35.75 40.04
C ALA A 85 39.04 35.93 40.88
N LYS A 86 39.17 36.43 42.11
CA LYS A 86 38.05 36.81 43.00
C LYS A 86 37.41 38.11 42.49
N GLY A 87 36.52 37.98 41.51
CA GLY A 87 35.64 39.05 41.04
C GLY A 87 34.38 39.13 41.88
N LYS A 88 33.98 40.36 42.24
CA LYS A 88 32.74 40.68 42.96
C LYS A 88 31.54 40.07 42.22
N ALA A 89 30.67 39.38 42.96
CA ALA A 89 29.54 38.63 42.42
C ALA A 89 28.64 39.55 41.57
N PRO A 90 28.53 39.31 40.24
CA PRO A 90 27.59 40.06 39.41
C PRO A 90 26.17 39.72 39.85
N ALA A 91 25.30 40.74 39.84
CA ALA A 91 23.89 40.59 40.15
C ALA A 91 23.30 39.40 39.36
N ARG A 92 22.73 38.42 40.07
CA ARG A 92 22.05 37.25 39.48
C ARG A 92 20.90 37.74 38.61
N THR A 93 21.16 37.95 37.32
CA THR A 93 20.11 38.00 36.30
C THR A 93 19.38 36.66 36.37
N ARG A 94 18.08 36.70 36.67
CA ARG A 94 17.22 35.52 36.63
C ARG A 94 17.29 34.96 35.21
N ARG A 95 18.00 33.85 35.01
CA ARG A 95 17.99 33.12 33.75
C ARG A 95 16.56 32.65 33.52
N ILE A 96 15.97 33.07 32.41
CA ILE A 96 14.67 32.56 31.97
C ILE A 96 14.97 31.17 31.43
N TYR A 97 14.78 30.16 32.27
CA TYR A 97 14.86 28.77 31.83
C TYR A 97 13.61 28.48 30.99
N LEU A 98 13.83 28.22 29.70
CA LEU A 98 12.80 27.68 28.84
C LEU A 98 12.71 26.17 29.08
N GLU A 99 11.48 25.66 29.20
CA GLU A 99 11.23 24.23 29.28
C GLU A 99 11.78 23.54 28.02
N CYS A 100 12.44 22.41 28.20
CA CYS A 100 13.06 21.66 27.11
C CYS A 100 11.99 21.01 26.22
N PRO A 101 11.81 21.46 24.96
CA PRO A 101 10.86 20.83 24.05
C PRO A 101 11.36 19.45 23.56
N GLY A 102 12.64 19.15 23.74
CA GLY A 102 13.29 17.96 23.20
C GLY A 102 14.01 18.25 21.88
N LEU A 103 14.53 17.20 21.25
CA LEU A 103 15.22 17.31 19.97
C LEU A 103 14.20 17.45 18.85
N ARG A 104 14.25 18.56 18.10
CA ARG A 104 13.36 18.80 16.96
C ARG A 104 13.69 17.85 15.79
N ILE A 105 12.67 17.22 15.22
CA ILE A 105 12.80 16.40 14.01
C ILE A 105 12.38 17.23 12.79
N LEU A 106 13.27 17.30 11.80
CA LEU A 106 13.03 18.03 10.55
C LEU A 106 12.44 17.09 9.49
N PHE A 107 11.37 17.56 8.85
CA PHE A 107 10.70 16.85 7.75
C PHE A 107 10.93 17.60 6.43
N GLY A 108 11.03 16.86 5.33
CA GLY A 108 11.14 17.46 4.00
C GLY A 108 9.86 18.19 3.58
N PRO A 109 9.92 19.05 2.55
CA PRO A 109 8.74 19.76 2.05
C PRO A 109 7.63 18.77 1.64
N GLY A 110 6.40 19.02 2.09
CA GLY A 110 5.24 18.16 1.82
C GLY A 110 5.16 16.89 2.68
N GLN A 111 6.13 16.64 3.55
CA GLN A 111 6.05 15.56 4.54
C GLN A 111 5.35 16.05 5.81
N ASN A 112 4.68 15.13 6.51
CA ASN A 112 3.97 15.43 7.75
C ASN A 112 4.45 14.46 8.85
N PRO A 113 4.78 14.95 10.06
CA PRO A 113 5.20 14.09 11.17
C PRO A 113 4.25 12.94 11.47
N TYR A 114 2.93 13.15 11.38
CA TYR A 114 1.95 12.10 11.64
C TYR A 114 2.05 10.93 10.66
N THR A 115 2.42 11.19 9.40
CA THR A 115 2.43 10.15 8.35
C THR A 115 3.82 9.65 8.00
N THR A 116 4.86 10.45 8.24
CA THR A 116 6.26 10.15 7.88
C THR A 116 7.04 9.54 9.05
N TYR A 117 6.67 9.81 10.30
CA TYR A 117 7.34 9.18 11.44
C TYR A 117 6.95 7.71 11.60
N ALA A 118 7.92 6.86 11.96
CA ALA A 118 7.74 5.41 12.05
C ALA A 118 7.19 4.99 13.43
N TRP A 119 5.95 5.38 13.75
CA TRP A 119 5.31 5.15 15.06
C TRP A 119 5.39 3.70 15.56
N ALA A 120 5.23 2.73 14.66
CA ALA A 120 5.26 1.30 14.99
C ALA A 120 6.61 0.83 15.56
N MET A 121 7.70 1.58 15.34
CA MET A 121 9.00 1.28 15.92
C MET A 121 9.00 1.29 17.44
N HIS A 122 8.21 2.16 18.07
CA HIS A 122 8.12 2.25 19.53
C HIS A 122 7.50 1.01 20.18
N VAL A 123 6.77 0.20 19.40
CA VAL A 123 6.17 -1.04 19.90
C VAL A 123 7.18 -2.19 19.86
N HIS A 124 8.12 -2.16 18.92
CA HIS A 124 9.03 -3.27 18.64
C HIS A 124 10.47 -3.05 19.13
N HIS A 125 10.84 -1.80 19.46
CA HIS A 125 12.17 -1.44 19.93
C HIS A 125 12.05 -0.61 21.19
N GLU A 126 12.93 -0.86 22.15
CA GLU A 126 13.08 0.00 23.32
C GLU A 126 13.69 1.34 22.86
N THR A 127 12.85 2.37 22.80
CA THR A 127 13.26 3.72 22.45
C THR A 127 13.37 4.55 23.73
N PRO A 128 14.56 5.00 24.17
CA PRO A 128 14.73 5.81 25.38
C PRO A 128 14.27 7.28 25.20
N TRP A 129 13.21 7.48 24.43
CA TRP A 129 12.60 8.78 24.14
C TRP A 129 11.12 8.65 23.83
N ASP A 130 10.38 9.72 24.12
CA ASP A 130 8.98 9.87 23.77
C ASP A 130 8.82 10.88 22.61
N PRO A 131 8.04 10.53 21.57
CA PRO A 131 7.67 11.48 20.54
C PRO A 131 6.64 12.49 21.08
N MET A 132 6.85 13.77 20.79
CA MET A 132 5.95 14.86 21.17
C MET A 132 5.61 15.73 19.96
N MET A 133 4.39 16.25 19.93
CA MET A 133 3.90 17.14 18.88
C MET A 133 3.58 18.51 19.48
N ILE A 134 4.21 19.56 18.96
CA ILE A 134 3.97 20.95 19.39
C ILE A 134 3.76 21.79 18.13
N ARG A 135 2.54 22.30 17.93
CA ARG A 135 2.19 23.19 16.80
C ARG A 135 2.63 22.65 15.43
N ASP A 136 2.28 21.39 15.14
CA ASP A 136 2.62 20.66 13.91
C ASP A 136 4.12 20.38 13.69
N GLU A 137 4.97 20.73 14.65
CA GLU A 137 6.35 20.30 14.70
C GLU A 137 6.50 19.09 15.62
N MET A 138 7.41 18.19 15.26
CA MET A 138 7.68 17.00 16.06
C MET A 138 9.00 17.15 16.80
N PHE A 139 8.97 16.75 18.06
CA PHE A 139 10.13 16.67 18.93
C PHE A 139 10.26 15.25 19.46
N VAL A 140 11.47 14.84 19.79
CA VAL A 140 11.73 13.61 20.56
C VAL A 140 12.41 13.99 21.86
N ARG A 141 11.82 13.59 22.98
CA ARG A 141 12.28 13.94 24.32
C ARG A 141 12.84 12.70 25.00
N SER A 142 14.07 12.75 25.48
CA SER A 142 14.67 11.63 26.21
C SER A 142 13.93 11.40 27.52
N TRP A 143 13.82 10.15 27.98
CA TRP A 143 13.31 9.85 29.32
C TRP A 143 14.17 10.45 30.44
N ASN A 144 15.44 10.73 30.16
CA ASN A 144 16.36 11.40 31.07
C ASN A 144 16.41 12.91 30.80
N CYS A 145 15.32 13.52 30.32
CA CYS A 145 15.28 14.96 30.06
C CYS A 145 15.51 15.75 31.36
N ASN A 146 16.35 16.79 31.29
CA ASN A 146 16.59 17.69 32.43
C ASN A 146 15.55 18.81 32.55
N ASP A 147 14.54 18.83 31.67
CA ASP A 147 13.48 19.84 31.54
C ASP A 147 13.94 21.28 31.27
N ILE A 148 15.23 21.55 31.38
CA ILE A 148 15.84 22.87 31.28
C ILE A 148 16.82 22.88 30.13
N VAL A 149 16.68 23.85 29.24
CA VAL A 149 17.62 24.08 28.13
C VAL A 149 18.78 24.97 28.60
N PRO A 150 20.04 24.54 28.44
CA PRO A 150 21.19 25.41 28.68
C PRO A 150 21.18 26.62 27.75
N ASP A 151 21.81 27.73 28.17
CA ASP A 151 21.94 28.91 27.31
C ASP A 151 22.63 28.54 25.97
N ASN A 152 22.08 29.00 24.84
CA ASN A 152 22.54 28.71 23.46
C ASN A 152 22.29 27.29 22.92
N HIS A 153 21.47 26.48 23.57
CA HIS A 153 21.05 25.18 23.05
C HIS A 153 19.58 25.18 22.64
N GLU A 154 19.20 24.26 21.74
CA GLU A 154 17.79 24.06 21.37
C GLU A 154 17.11 23.02 22.28
N ALA A 155 17.90 22.11 22.88
CA ALA A 155 17.42 21.07 23.77
C ALA A 155 18.42 20.82 24.91
N CYS A 156 17.99 20.13 25.97
CA CYS A 156 18.90 19.72 27.02
C CYS A 156 19.89 18.63 26.56
N ILE A 157 21.04 18.53 27.22
CA ILE A 157 22.14 17.61 26.85
C ILE A 157 21.65 16.15 26.64
N PRO A 158 20.80 15.55 27.51
CA PRO A 158 20.27 14.21 27.28
C PRO A 158 19.43 14.07 26.01
N CYS A 159 18.62 15.08 25.68
CA CYS A 159 17.82 15.09 24.45
C CYS A 159 18.70 15.24 23.20
N GLU A 160 19.73 16.10 23.24
CA GLU A 160 20.69 16.22 22.14
C GLU A 160 21.49 14.93 21.91
N ALA A 161 21.81 14.21 22.99
CA ALA A 161 22.51 12.93 22.92
C ALA A 161 21.71 11.84 22.18
N LEU A 162 20.38 11.99 22.01
CA LEU A 162 19.56 11.05 21.23
C LEU A 162 20.00 10.94 19.77
N VAL A 163 20.62 11.97 19.18
CA VAL A 163 21.17 11.92 17.81
C VAL A 163 22.24 10.83 17.67
N ARG A 164 22.90 10.49 18.79
CA ARG A 164 23.92 9.42 18.84
C ARG A 164 23.31 8.03 18.91
N ASN A 165 22.04 7.89 19.24
CA ASN A 165 21.34 6.60 19.30
C ASN A 165 21.15 6.02 17.89
N ASN A 166 21.61 4.78 17.69
CA ASN A 166 21.57 4.11 16.39
C ASN A 166 20.14 3.86 15.88
N VAL A 167 19.18 3.60 16.77
CA VAL A 167 17.78 3.36 16.38
C VAL A 167 17.14 4.64 15.84
N LEU A 168 17.29 5.76 16.56
CA LEU A 168 16.79 7.05 16.09
C LEU A 168 17.48 7.47 14.78
N ARG A 169 18.81 7.35 14.72
CA ARG A 169 19.57 7.67 13.50
C ARG A 169 19.11 6.87 12.28
N ASN A 170 18.91 5.56 12.43
CA ASN A 170 18.42 4.70 11.36
C ASN A 170 16.98 5.04 10.96
N MET A 171 16.14 5.44 11.92
CA MET A 171 14.78 5.91 11.66
C MET A 171 14.81 7.19 10.82
N LEU A 172 15.59 8.19 11.23
CA LEU A 172 15.72 9.46 10.51
C LEU A 172 16.31 9.26 9.11
N LYS A 173 17.31 8.38 8.98
CA LYS A 173 17.89 7.99 7.68
C LYS A 173 16.82 7.44 6.74
N ARG A 174 16.00 6.50 7.22
CA ARG A 174 14.88 5.91 6.46
C ARG A 174 13.78 6.91 6.11
N MET A 175 13.50 7.86 6.98
CA MET A 175 12.55 8.94 6.68
C MET A 175 13.05 9.84 5.53
N LYS A 176 14.36 10.08 5.48
CA LYS A 176 15.00 10.90 4.44
C LYS A 176 15.16 10.16 3.12
N GLU A 177 15.68 8.94 3.15
CA GLU A 177 16.05 8.15 1.97
C GLU A 177 14.88 7.31 1.42
N GLY A 178 13.82 7.16 2.22
CA GLY A 178 12.74 6.23 1.93
C GLY A 178 13.02 4.83 2.46
N ILE A 179 12.03 3.96 2.31
CA ILE A 179 12.06 2.59 2.82
C ILE A 179 11.73 1.63 1.69
N HIS A 180 12.53 0.57 1.58
CA HIS A 180 12.32 -0.46 0.57
C HIS A 180 10.96 -1.16 0.76
N GLU A 181 10.24 -1.47 -0.32
CA GLU A 181 8.87 -2.06 -0.30
C GLU A 181 8.81 -3.36 0.52
N ASN A 182 9.87 -4.17 0.47
CA ASN A 182 9.96 -5.44 1.19
C ASN A 182 10.44 -5.32 2.65
N SER A 183 10.66 -4.10 3.16
CA SER A 183 11.04 -3.93 4.57
C SER A 183 9.89 -4.34 5.48
N PRO A 184 10.16 -4.93 6.66
CA PRO A 184 9.13 -5.25 7.65
C PRO A 184 8.22 -4.05 7.96
N HIS A 185 6.93 -4.33 8.17
CA HIS A 185 5.90 -3.29 8.27
C HIS A 185 6.10 -2.32 9.44
N HIS A 186 6.71 -2.73 10.54
CA HIS A 186 6.97 -1.84 11.67
C HIS A 186 8.03 -0.76 11.37
N TYR A 187 8.85 -0.97 10.34
CA TYR A 187 9.76 0.08 9.85
C TYR A 187 9.06 1.07 8.92
N GLN A 188 7.92 0.69 8.32
CA GLN A 188 7.22 1.53 7.36
C GLN A 188 6.46 2.66 8.07
N PRO A 189 6.62 3.92 7.66
CA PRO A 189 5.76 5.00 8.13
C PRO A 189 4.35 4.81 7.55
N ILE A 190 3.36 5.50 8.13
CA ILE A 190 1.96 5.37 7.72
C ILE A 190 1.79 5.67 6.21
N ALA A 191 2.48 6.69 5.69
CA ALA A 191 2.48 6.99 4.26
C ALA A 191 2.97 5.82 3.39
N GLY A 192 4.03 5.14 3.83
CA GLY A 192 4.56 3.95 3.15
C GLY A 192 3.58 2.78 3.18
N LEU A 193 2.92 2.55 4.31
CA LEU A 193 1.88 1.51 4.43
C LEU A 193 0.68 1.77 3.50
N LEU A 194 0.22 3.02 3.40
CA LEU A 194 -0.83 3.40 2.45
C LEU A 194 -0.40 3.12 1.00
N GLY A 195 0.85 3.45 0.65
CA GLY A 195 1.43 3.13 -0.65
C GLY A 195 1.38 1.63 -0.96
N ILE A 196 1.82 0.78 -0.01
CA ILE A 196 1.77 -0.68 -0.14
C ILE A 196 0.33 -1.17 -0.32
N ILE A 197 -0.63 -0.63 0.44
CA ILE A 197 -2.06 -0.98 0.33
C ILE A 197 -2.60 -0.64 -1.07
N HIS A 198 -2.26 0.52 -1.62
CA HIS A 198 -2.68 0.91 -2.97
C HIS A 198 -2.12 -0.03 -4.03
N ILE A 199 -0.82 -0.34 -3.98
CA ILE A 199 -0.17 -1.28 -4.90
C ILE A 199 -0.84 -2.67 -4.83
N LYS A 200 -1.02 -3.20 -3.61
CA LYS A 200 -1.66 -4.51 -3.42
C LYS A 200 -3.11 -4.50 -3.91
N SER A 201 -3.86 -3.42 -3.69
CA SER A 201 -5.23 -3.27 -4.17
C SER A 201 -5.30 -3.27 -5.70
N ALA A 202 -4.36 -2.57 -6.37
CA ALA A 202 -4.26 -2.59 -7.82
C ALA A 202 -3.97 -4.00 -8.35
N ARG A 203 -3.02 -4.72 -7.75
CA ARG A 203 -2.69 -6.12 -8.11
C ARG A 203 -3.90 -7.05 -7.93
N ILE A 204 -4.64 -6.92 -6.83
CA ILE A 204 -5.87 -7.70 -6.60
C ILE A 204 -6.90 -7.44 -7.69
N ASN A 205 -7.08 -6.19 -8.12
CA ASN A 205 -8.03 -5.86 -9.18
C ASN A 205 -7.63 -6.48 -10.53
N VAL A 206 -6.33 -6.47 -10.87
CA VAL A 206 -5.83 -7.15 -12.07
C VAL A 206 -6.12 -8.65 -12.02
N LEU A 207 -5.80 -9.31 -10.90
CA LEU A 207 -6.06 -10.75 -10.73
C LEU A 207 -7.56 -11.09 -10.81
N ARG A 208 -8.44 -10.22 -10.29
CA ARG A 208 -9.89 -10.39 -10.41
C ARG A 208 -10.36 -10.34 -11.87
N LEU A 209 -9.82 -9.41 -12.66
CA LEU A 209 -10.14 -9.30 -14.08
C LEU A 209 -9.66 -10.53 -14.86
N LEU A 210 -8.44 -11.01 -14.58
CA LEU A 210 -7.92 -12.25 -15.17
C LEU A 210 -8.81 -13.44 -14.85
N LYS A 211 -9.14 -13.65 -13.57
CA LYS A 211 -10.04 -14.72 -13.14
C LYS A 211 -11.40 -14.67 -13.85
N LEU A 212 -11.95 -13.47 -14.05
CA LEU A 212 -13.22 -13.29 -14.75
C LEU A 212 -13.11 -13.65 -16.23
N ASN A 213 -12.00 -13.30 -16.89
CA ASN A 213 -11.74 -13.70 -18.27
C ASN A 213 -11.54 -15.21 -18.41
N ASP A 214 -10.80 -15.83 -17.49
CA ASP A 214 -10.60 -17.28 -17.47
C ASP A 214 -11.92 -18.02 -17.29
N ASN A 215 -12.77 -17.56 -16.37
CA ASN A 215 -14.10 -18.12 -16.17
C ASN A 215 -14.96 -18.01 -17.44
N ARG A 216 -14.92 -16.89 -18.16
CA ARG A 216 -15.63 -16.74 -19.44
C ARG A 216 -15.09 -17.72 -20.49
N ALA A 217 -13.78 -17.88 -20.58
CA ALA A 217 -13.15 -18.81 -21.51
C ALA A 217 -13.52 -20.27 -21.19
N LEU A 218 -13.52 -20.64 -19.90
CA LEU A 218 -13.95 -21.96 -19.45
C LEU A 218 -15.42 -22.22 -19.75
N LEU A 219 -16.31 -21.26 -19.48
CA LEU A 219 -17.74 -21.39 -19.82
C LEU A 219 -17.95 -21.57 -21.32
N HIS A 220 -17.18 -20.86 -22.15
CA HIS A 220 -17.24 -21.04 -23.60
C HIS A 220 -16.81 -22.45 -24.02
N ARG A 221 -15.69 -22.96 -23.49
CA ARG A 221 -15.21 -24.32 -23.76
C ARG A 221 -16.19 -25.39 -23.26
N GLN A 222 -16.78 -25.19 -22.08
CA GLN A 222 -17.80 -26.07 -21.52
C GLN A 222 -19.00 -26.19 -22.46
N ARG A 223 -19.51 -25.06 -22.99
CA ARG A 223 -20.60 -25.07 -23.98
C ARG A 223 -20.21 -25.82 -25.25
N GLN A 224 -18.98 -25.64 -25.75
CA GLN A 224 -18.50 -26.38 -26.93
C GLN A 224 -18.45 -27.89 -26.68
N ILE A 225 -18.05 -28.33 -25.47
CA ILE A 225 -18.06 -29.74 -25.08
C ILE A 225 -19.49 -30.25 -25.00
N GLU A 226 -20.42 -29.49 -24.42
CA GLU A 226 -21.84 -29.86 -24.33
C GLU A 226 -22.50 -29.99 -25.72
N ASP A 227 -22.25 -29.04 -26.61
CA ASP A 227 -22.70 -29.09 -28.00
C ASP A 227 -22.15 -30.34 -28.72
N SER A 228 -20.87 -30.67 -28.48
CA SER A 228 -20.24 -31.87 -29.04
C SER A 228 -20.84 -33.16 -28.48
N LYS A 229 -21.13 -33.21 -27.17
CA LYS A 229 -21.83 -34.34 -26.55
C LYS A 229 -23.23 -34.52 -27.13
N ARG A 230 -24.00 -33.44 -27.29
CA ARG A 230 -25.33 -33.46 -27.92
C ARG A 230 -25.28 -33.96 -29.35
N PHE A 231 -24.30 -33.50 -30.12
CA PHE A 231 -24.06 -33.99 -31.48
C PHE A 231 -23.81 -35.50 -31.50
N VAL A 232 -22.88 -36.00 -30.68
CA VAL A 232 -22.58 -37.45 -30.61
C VAL A 232 -23.79 -38.27 -30.18
N LEU A 233 -24.57 -37.80 -29.20
CA LEU A 233 -25.80 -38.46 -28.76
C LEU A 233 -26.86 -38.49 -29.87
N ALA A 234 -27.03 -37.39 -30.61
CA ALA A 234 -27.96 -37.32 -31.73
C ALA A 234 -27.57 -38.31 -32.84
N VAL A 235 -26.28 -38.40 -33.17
CA VAL A 235 -25.74 -39.38 -34.11
C VAL A 235 -25.99 -40.82 -33.63
N ALA A 236 -25.68 -41.10 -32.35
CA ALA A 236 -25.85 -42.42 -31.75
C ALA A 236 -27.31 -42.87 -31.67
N SER A 237 -28.26 -41.93 -31.55
CA SER A 237 -29.69 -42.25 -31.48
C SER A 237 -30.24 -42.90 -32.76
N GLY A 238 -29.55 -42.78 -33.90
CA GLY A 238 -29.96 -43.35 -35.18
C GLY A 238 -31.27 -42.81 -35.76
N LYS A 239 -31.93 -41.83 -35.13
CA LYS A 239 -33.25 -41.35 -35.52
C LYS A 239 -33.29 -40.54 -36.82
N VAL A 240 -32.16 -39.98 -37.25
CA VAL A 240 -32.10 -39.16 -38.47
C VAL A 240 -31.64 -40.04 -39.63
N THR A 241 -32.50 -40.24 -40.62
CA THR A 241 -32.11 -40.95 -41.85
C THR A 241 -31.09 -40.08 -42.60
N ARG A 242 -29.97 -40.67 -43.04
CA ARG A 242 -28.88 -39.99 -43.77
C ARG A 242 -28.04 -38.97 -42.96
N ILE A 243 -27.84 -39.17 -41.66
CA ILE A 243 -26.88 -38.39 -40.83
C ILE A 243 -25.52 -38.22 -41.52
N SER A 244 -24.99 -39.29 -42.12
CA SER A 244 -23.69 -39.27 -42.79
C SER A 244 -23.60 -38.23 -43.93
N ALA A 245 -24.68 -38.03 -44.70
CA ALA A 245 -24.74 -37.04 -45.77
C ALA A 245 -24.85 -35.61 -45.21
N LEU A 246 -25.64 -35.41 -44.16
CA LEU A 246 -25.78 -34.10 -43.49
C LEU A 246 -24.47 -33.69 -42.83
N VAL A 247 -23.81 -34.59 -42.12
CA VAL A 247 -22.50 -34.31 -41.50
C VAL A 247 -21.45 -34.01 -42.56
N ARG A 248 -21.38 -34.78 -43.66
CA ARG A 248 -20.44 -34.48 -44.76
C ARG A 248 -20.69 -33.10 -45.37
N THR A 249 -21.94 -32.75 -45.64
CA THR A 249 -22.26 -31.42 -46.24
C THR A 249 -21.95 -30.29 -45.27
N ALA A 250 -22.22 -30.46 -43.97
CA ALA A 250 -21.91 -29.47 -42.96
C ALA A 250 -20.39 -29.31 -42.75
N VAL A 251 -19.62 -30.40 -42.70
CA VAL A 251 -18.15 -30.37 -42.62
C VAL A 251 -17.55 -29.70 -43.87
N LYS A 252 -18.04 -30.05 -45.07
CA LYS A 252 -17.59 -29.42 -46.33
C LYS A 252 -17.85 -27.92 -46.38
N ARG A 253 -18.88 -27.44 -45.67
CA ARG A 253 -19.22 -26.02 -45.52
C ARG A 253 -18.48 -25.33 -44.37
N GLY A 254 -17.63 -26.04 -43.62
CA GLY A 254 -16.97 -25.49 -42.43
C GLY A 254 -17.96 -25.14 -41.31
N SER A 255 -19.12 -25.80 -41.25
CA SER A 255 -20.12 -25.55 -40.22
C SER A 255 -19.59 -25.95 -38.84
N SER A 256 -19.90 -25.17 -37.80
CA SER A 256 -19.56 -25.52 -36.42
C SER A 256 -20.42 -26.69 -35.93
N VAL A 257 -19.92 -27.44 -34.92
CA VAL A 257 -20.67 -28.56 -34.30
C VAL A 257 -22.05 -28.11 -33.81
N ARG A 258 -22.15 -26.92 -33.22
CA ARG A 258 -23.43 -26.33 -32.82
C ARG A 258 -24.38 -26.13 -34.01
N ALA A 259 -23.89 -25.62 -35.14
CA ALA A 259 -24.69 -25.47 -36.35
C ALA A 259 -25.15 -26.83 -36.88
N MET A 260 -24.30 -27.87 -36.79
CA MET A 260 -24.68 -29.24 -37.15
C MET A 260 -25.82 -29.77 -36.25
N VAL A 261 -25.73 -29.56 -34.93
CA VAL A 261 -26.80 -29.93 -33.98
C VAL A 261 -28.12 -29.25 -34.36
N VAL A 262 -28.10 -27.94 -34.61
CA VAL A 262 -29.31 -27.19 -35.02
C VAL A 262 -29.86 -27.70 -36.36
N SER A 263 -29.01 -28.02 -37.33
CA SER A 263 -29.47 -28.62 -38.60
C SER A 263 -30.08 -30.01 -38.41
N MET A 264 -29.55 -30.82 -37.50
CA MET A 264 -30.11 -32.14 -37.16
C MET A 264 -31.44 -32.01 -36.42
N GLU A 265 -31.56 -31.09 -35.47
CA GLU A 265 -32.81 -30.80 -34.76
C GLU A 265 -33.90 -30.36 -35.75
N LYS A 266 -33.57 -29.48 -36.69
CA LYS A 266 -34.50 -29.06 -37.75
C LYS A 266 -34.92 -30.22 -38.66
N ALA A 267 -33.99 -31.10 -39.02
CA ALA A 267 -34.29 -32.28 -39.84
C ALA A 267 -35.13 -33.31 -39.08
N ALA A 268 -34.97 -33.43 -37.76
CA ALA A 268 -35.72 -34.37 -36.93
C ALA A 268 -37.18 -33.97 -36.68
N VAL A 269 -37.53 -32.69 -36.87
CA VAL A 269 -38.89 -32.15 -36.72
C VAL A 269 -39.71 -32.26 -38.03
N ASP A 270 -39.18 -32.90 -39.08
CA ASP A 270 -39.81 -32.99 -40.41
C ASP A 270 -40.18 -31.61 -41.00
N LEU A 271 -39.35 -30.60 -40.74
CA LEU A 271 -39.44 -29.28 -41.38
C LEU A 271 -38.76 -29.26 -42.77
N TYR A 272 -38.70 -30.41 -43.44
CA TYR A 272 -38.21 -30.60 -44.81
C TYR A 272 -39.05 -31.60 -45.58
#